data_AF-G4HGS8-F1
#
_entry.id   AF-G4HGS8-F1
#
_cell.length_a   1.000
_cell.length_b   1.000
_cell.length_c   1.000
_cell.angle_alpha   90.00
_cell.angle_beta   90.00
_cell.angle_gamma   90.00
#
_symmetry.space_group_name_H-M   'P 1'
#
loop_
_entity.id
_entity.type
_entity.pdbx_description
1 polymer ?
#
loop_
_entity_poly.entity_id
_entity_poly.type
_entity_poly.pdbx_seq_one_letter_code
_entity_poly.pdbx_strand_id
1 'polypeptide(L)'
;MATHEQIYQNQSDIYELMISKQPELSEVIRGIRNFQDLAVLDLGAGTGRLSSAVAKDAGSLICTDISAPMLELLDQKLIGQGLERNWSAVVADHRELPLADKSIDLAV
;
A
#
# COMPACT_ATOMS: atom_id res chain seq x y z
N MET A 1 26.08 4.86 -10.50
CA MET A 1 24.93 4.99 -9.57
C MET A 1 24.07 3.77 -9.74
N ALA A 2 23.69 3.10 -8.65
CA ALA A 2 22.76 1.97 -8.74
C ALA A 2 21.40 2.46 -9.27
N THR A 3 20.77 1.69 -10.15
CA THR A 3 19.41 1.99 -10.63
C THR A 3 18.40 1.71 -9.52
N HIS A 4 17.21 2.33 -9.59
CA HIS A 4 16.14 2.12 -8.60
C HIS A 4 15.79 0.62 -8.44
N GLU A 5 15.82 -0.16 -9.54
CA GLU A 5 15.68 -1.62 -9.51
C GLU A 5 16.71 -2.34 -8.64
N GLN A 6 17.98 -1.90 -8.68
CA GLN A 6 19.06 -2.52 -7.90
C GLN A 6 18.96 -2.22 -6.41
N ILE A 7 18.45 -1.05 -6.03
CA ILE A 7 18.18 -0.70 -4.62
C ILE A 7 17.06 -1.58 -4.08
N TYR A 8 16.01 -1.82 -4.88
CA TYR A 8 14.89 -2.65 -4.46
C TYR A 8 15.21 -4.14 -4.36
N GLN A 9 16.11 -4.67 -5.20
CA GLN A 9 16.50 -6.08 -5.12
C GLN A 9 17.55 -6.39 -4.04
N ASN A 10 18.49 -5.47 -3.75
CA ASN A 10 19.62 -5.76 -2.86
C ASN A 10 19.62 -4.98 -1.53
N GLN A 11 18.68 -4.05 -1.31
CA GLN A 11 18.65 -3.20 -0.10
C GLN A 11 17.22 -2.97 0.45
N SER A 12 16.29 -3.89 0.20
CA SER A 12 14.90 -3.85 0.72
C SER A 12 14.86 -3.54 2.22
N ASP A 13 15.78 -4.11 2.99
CA ASP A 13 15.82 -3.97 4.45
C ASP A 13 16.21 -2.55 4.90
N ILE A 14 17.15 -1.91 4.20
CA ILE A 14 17.56 -0.52 4.48
C ILE A 14 16.44 0.43 4.08
N TYR A 15 15.78 0.17 2.95
CA TYR A 15 14.63 0.94 2.50
C TYR A 15 13.47 0.86 3.50
N GLU A 16 13.13 -0.34 3.95
CA GLU A 16 12.08 -0.55 4.96
C GLU A 16 12.46 0.09 6.30
N LEU A 17 13.74 0.03 6.70
CA LEU A 17 14.23 0.73 7.88
C LEU A 17 14.03 2.25 7.77
N MET A 18 14.30 2.86 6.61
CA MET A 18 14.04 4.29 6.40
C MET A 18 12.54 4.61 6.45
N ILE A 19 11.69 3.78 5.86
CA ILE A 19 10.22 3.91 5.92
C ILE A 19 9.72 3.82 7.37
N SER A 20 10.27 2.90 8.17
CA SER A 20 9.87 2.70 9.57
C SER A 20 10.08 3.93 10.47
N LYS A 21 10.90 4.90 10.03
CA LYS A 21 11.15 6.14 10.77
C LYS A 21 10.19 7.27 10.39
N GLN A 22 9.38 7.07 9.36
CA GLN A 22 8.41 8.07 8.93
C GLN A 22 7.17 7.98 9.82
N PRO A 23 6.52 9.12 10.12
CA PRO A 23 5.31 9.12 10.93
C PRO A 23 4.20 8.35 10.23
N GLU A 24 3.35 7.76 11.05
CA GLU A 24 2.04 7.24 10.69
C GLU A 24 1.17 8.40 10.16
N LEU A 25 0.39 8.18 9.10
CA LEU A 25 -0.34 9.23 8.37
C LEU A 25 -1.86 9.06 8.41
N SER A 26 -2.39 8.07 9.12
CA SER A 26 -3.83 7.77 9.18
C SER A 26 -4.66 8.98 9.61
N GLU A 27 -4.18 9.78 10.57
CA GLU A 27 -4.88 10.99 11.02
C GLU A 27 -4.96 12.06 9.93
N VAL A 28 -3.88 12.22 9.15
CA VAL A 28 -3.85 13.17 8.03
C VAL A 28 -4.80 12.72 6.92
N ILE A 29 -4.76 11.44 6.56
CA ILE A 29 -5.65 10.86 5.55
C ILE A 29 -7.10 11.01 6.00
N ARG A 30 -7.40 10.67 7.27
CA ARG A 30 -8.74 10.79 7.86
C ARG A 30 -9.24 12.23 7.87
N GLY A 31 -8.35 13.20 8.09
CA GLY A 31 -8.66 14.63 8.02
C GLY A 31 -9.04 15.12 6.63
N ILE A 32 -8.52 14.50 5.56
CA ILE A 32 -8.91 14.77 4.17
C ILE A 32 -10.23 14.06 3.84
N ARG A 33 -10.29 12.76 4.14
CA ARG A 33 -11.49 11.95 3.98
C ARG A 33 -11.48 10.82 4.99
N ASN A 34 -12.54 10.75 5.81
CA ASN A 34 -12.71 9.59 6.69
C ASN A 34 -12.89 8.34 5.82
N PHE A 35 -12.03 7.34 6.06
CA PHE A 35 -11.96 6.11 5.26
C PHE A 35 -12.54 4.89 5.96
N GLN A 36 -13.20 5.08 7.12
CA GLN A 36 -13.93 4.01 7.79
C GLN A 36 -14.91 3.35 6.81
N ASP A 37 -14.80 2.02 6.66
CA ASP A 37 -15.65 1.16 5.84
C ASP A 37 -15.66 1.50 4.33
N LEU A 38 -14.73 2.32 3.85
CA LEU A 38 -14.63 2.70 2.43
C LEU A 38 -13.85 1.66 1.61
N ALA A 39 -14.12 1.64 0.29
CA ALA A 39 -13.25 0.97 -0.68
C ALA A 39 -12.04 1.87 -1.01
N VAL A 40 -10.85 1.44 -0.62
CA VAL A 40 -9.61 2.21 -0.75
C VAL A 40 -8.66 1.59 -1.77
N LEU A 41 -8.00 2.42 -2.58
CA LEU A 41 -6.91 2.05 -3.47
C LEU A 41 -5.61 2.72 -3.00
N ASP A 42 -4.56 1.94 -2.74
CA ASP A 42 -3.18 2.44 -2.59
C ASP A 42 -2.46 2.31 -3.94
N LEU A 43 -2.19 3.45 -4.58
CA LEU A 43 -1.66 3.51 -5.94
C LEU A 43 -0.13 3.73 -5.90
N GLY A 44 0.63 2.67 -6.17
CA GLY A 44 2.08 2.66 -5.96
C GLY A 44 2.42 2.32 -4.52
N ALA A 45 1.77 1.26 -4.01
CA ALA A 45 1.76 0.92 -2.61
C ALA A 45 3.14 0.58 -2.05
N GLY A 46 4.11 0.17 -2.90
CA GLY A 46 5.43 -0.25 -2.47
C GLY A 46 5.35 -1.35 -1.40
N THR A 47 6.08 -1.18 -0.30
CA THR A 47 6.02 -2.09 0.86
C THR A 47 4.85 -1.80 1.82
N GLY A 48 3.89 -0.97 1.42
CA GLY A 48 2.62 -0.79 2.12
C GLY A 48 2.66 0.20 3.27
N ARG A 49 3.38 1.32 3.14
CA ARG A 49 3.39 2.37 4.18
C ARG A 49 1.98 2.94 4.41
N LEU A 50 1.32 3.37 3.33
CA LEU A 50 -0.04 3.94 3.43
C LEU A 50 -1.07 2.82 3.61
N SER A 51 -0.90 1.70 2.91
CA SER A 51 -1.69 0.48 3.13
C SER A 51 -1.79 0.12 4.62
N SER A 52 -0.66 0.12 5.34
CA SER A 52 -0.63 -0.19 6.78
C SER A 52 -1.39 0.82 7.63
N ALA A 53 -1.43 2.08 7.21
CA ALA A 53 -2.15 3.15 7.92
C ALA A 53 -3.67 3.01 7.78
N VAL A 54 -4.14 2.53 6.62
CA VAL A 54 -5.58 2.51 6.29
C VAL A 54 -6.23 1.14 6.44
N ALA A 55 -5.46 0.05 6.34
CA ALA A 55 -5.98 -1.33 6.33
C ALA A 55 -6.85 -1.66 7.55
N LYS A 56 -6.57 -1.07 8.71
CA LYS A 56 -7.31 -1.34 9.95
C LYS A 56 -8.78 -0.91 9.89
N ASP A 57 -9.07 0.22 9.24
CA ASP A 57 -10.40 0.84 9.29
C ASP A 57 -11.09 0.87 7.92
N ALA A 58 -10.36 0.62 6.82
CA ALA A 58 -10.94 0.52 5.49
C ALA A 58 -11.89 -0.69 5.38
N GLY A 59 -12.98 -0.55 4.62
CA GLY A 59 -13.90 -1.65 4.35
C GLY A 59 -13.29 -2.67 3.37
N SER A 60 -12.54 -2.17 2.39
CA SER A 60 -11.70 -2.98 1.52
C SER A 60 -10.49 -2.17 1.04
N LEU A 61 -9.39 -2.87 0.76
CA LEU A 61 -8.15 -2.26 0.30
C LEU A 61 -7.60 -2.98 -0.94
N ILE A 62 -7.33 -2.23 -1.99
CA ILE A 62 -6.57 -2.72 -3.14
C ILE A 62 -5.23 -2.00 -3.16
N CYS A 63 -4.14 -2.76 -3.17
CA CYS A 63 -2.79 -2.23 -3.23
C CYS A 63 -2.23 -2.55 -4.61
N THR A 64 -1.85 -1.52 -5.36
CA THR A 64 -1.27 -1.68 -6.69
C THR A 64 0.15 -1.17 -6.73
N ASP A 65 1.03 -1.88 -7.43
CA ASP A 65 2.38 -1.44 -7.75
C ASP A 65 2.86 -2.17 -9.00
N ILE A 66 3.81 -1.61 -9.73
CA ILE A 66 4.44 -2.30 -10.87
C ILE A 66 5.37 -3.43 -10.40
N SER A 67 5.84 -3.36 -9.16
CA SER A 67 6.84 -4.27 -8.58
C SER A 67 6.18 -5.40 -7.77
N ALA A 68 6.20 -6.62 -8.31
CA ALA A 68 5.72 -7.80 -7.58
C ALA A 68 6.47 -8.05 -6.24
N PRO A 69 7.81 -7.92 -6.14
CA PRO A 69 8.51 -8.10 -4.88
C PRO A 69 8.10 -7.11 -3.79
N MET A 70 7.71 -5.88 -4.17
CA MET A 70 7.20 -4.89 -3.22
C MET A 70 5.87 -5.34 -2.60
N LEU A 71 4.97 -5.82 -3.46
CA LEU A 71 3.67 -6.32 -3.07
C LEU A 71 3.76 -7.57 -2.18
N GLU A 72 4.77 -8.42 -2.39
CA GLU A 72 5.04 -9.56 -1.48
C GLU A 72 5.43 -9.08 -0.07
N LEU A 73 6.31 -8.08 0.04
CA LEU A 73 6.69 -7.48 1.32
C LEU A 73 5.50 -6.79 2.00
N LEU A 74 4.67 -6.09 1.22
CA LEU A 74 3.44 -5.47 1.69
C LEU A 74 2.48 -6.52 2.26
N ASP A 75 2.21 -7.61 1.54
CA ASP A 75 1.28 -8.65 1.98
C ASP A 75 1.77 -9.28 3.29
N GLN A 76 3.07 -9.60 3.38
CA GLN A 76 3.69 -10.09 4.62
C GLN A 76 3.55 -9.09 5.78
N LYS A 77 3.76 -7.80 5.51
CA LYS A 77 3.63 -6.73 6.51
C LYS A 77 2.21 -6.57 7.01
N LEU A 78 1.21 -6.63 6.14
CA LEU A 78 -0.21 -6.54 6.54
C LEU A 78 -0.66 -7.80 7.28
N ILE A 79 -0.25 -9.00 6.85
CA ILE A 79 -0.46 -10.25 7.61
C ILE A 79 0.13 -10.12 9.02
N GLY A 80 1.35 -9.57 9.13
CA GLY A 80 2.05 -9.38 10.39
C GLY A 80 1.36 -8.43 11.39
N GLN A 81 0.37 -7.64 10.96
CA GLN A 81 -0.42 -6.78 11.84
C GLN A 81 -1.53 -7.54 12.58
N GLY A 82 -1.82 -8.79 12.20
CA GLY A 82 -2.85 -9.61 12.84
C GLY A 82 -4.27 -9.12 12.60
N LEU A 83 -4.50 -8.33 11.54
CA LEU A 83 -5.82 -7.86 11.13
C LEU A 83 -6.57 -8.95 10.35
N GLU A 84 -7.90 -8.89 10.39
CA GLU A 84 -8.71 -9.67 9.45
C GLU A 84 -8.41 -9.21 8.02
N ARG A 85 -8.25 -10.16 7.09
CA ARG A 85 -7.82 -9.85 5.74
C ARG A 85 -8.94 -9.13 4.97
N ASN A 86 -8.74 -7.84 4.70
CA ASN A 86 -9.61 -7.00 3.87
C ASN A 86 -8.88 -6.42 2.63
N TRP A 87 -7.62 -6.82 2.38
CA TRP A 87 -6.82 -6.28 1.29
C TRP A 87 -6.52 -7.29 0.18
N SER A 88 -6.18 -6.77 -1.00
CA SER A 88 -5.61 -7.50 -2.13
C SER A 88 -4.39 -6.75 -2.69
N ALA A 89 -3.37 -7.50 -3.12
CA ALA A 89 -2.17 -6.95 -3.74
C ALA A 89 -2.17 -7.33 -5.23
N VAL A 90 -2.10 -6.34 -6.12
CA VAL A 90 -2.28 -6.51 -7.56
C VAL A 90 -1.15 -5.82 -8.31
N VAL A 91 -0.36 -6.58 -9.07
CA VAL A 91 0.65 -6.00 -9.96
C VAL A 91 -0.08 -5.27 -11.10
N ALA A 92 0.12 -3.96 -11.21
CA ALA A 92 -0.54 -3.14 -12.22
C ALA A 92 0.30 -1.93 -12.63
N ASP A 93 0.15 -1.52 -13.89
CA ASP A 93 0.60 -0.22 -14.36
C ASP A 93 -0.48 0.82 -14.03
N HIS A 94 -0.12 1.95 -13.44
CA HIS A 94 -1.10 2.98 -13.05
C HIS A 94 -1.81 3.62 -14.25
N ARG A 95 -1.28 3.45 -15.46
CA ARG A 95 -1.92 3.89 -16.71
C ARG A 95 -3.04 2.94 -17.16
N GLU A 96 -3.02 1.69 -16.68
CA GLU A 96 -3.96 0.63 -17.05
C GLU A 96 -4.31 -0.21 -15.81
N LEU A 97 -5.16 0.35 -14.94
CA LEU A 97 -5.58 -0.33 -13.72
C LEU A 97 -6.65 -1.40 -14.00
N PRO A 98 -6.53 -2.62 -13.43
CA PRO A 98 -7.52 -3.68 -13.58
C PRO A 98 -8.72 -3.48 -12.62
N LEU A 99 -9.31 -2.28 -12.62
CA LEU A 99 -10.39 -1.89 -11.72
C LEU A 99 -11.61 -1.44 -12.52
N ALA A 100 -12.80 -1.72 -11.99
CA ALA A 100 -14.04 -1.23 -12.59
C ALA A 100 -14.24 0.26 -12.28
N ASP A 101 -14.89 0.97 -13.20
CA ASP A 101 -15.29 2.36 -12.99
C ASP A 101 -16.12 2.51 -11.71
N LYS A 102 -15.87 3.60 -10.96
CA LYS A 102 -16.62 3.96 -9.74
C LYS A 102 -16.63 2.88 -8.65
N SER A 103 -15.58 2.04 -8.61
CA SER A 103 -15.44 0.97 -7.60
C SER A 103 -14.65 1.38 -6.34
N ILE A 104 -13.99 2.54 -6.37
CA ILE A 104 -13.12 3.03 -5.30
C ILE A 104 -13.68 4.35 -4.76
N ASP A 105 -13.73 4.47 -3.43
CA ASP A 105 -14.13 5.67 -2.74
C ASP A 105 -12.96 6.62 -2.50
N LEU A 106 -11.78 6.09 -2.18
CA LEU A 106 -10.57 6.85 -1.89
C LEU A 106 -9.34 6.23 -2.56
N ALA A 107 -8.57 7.02 -3.29
CA ALA A 107 -7.22 6.64 -3.73
C ALA A 107 -6.18 7.40 -2.92
N VAL A 108 -5.16 6.69 -2.41
CA VAL A 108 -4.01 7.22 -1.68
C VAL A 108 -2.72 7.03 -2.44
#